data_AF-A0A933KQI6-F1
#
_entry.id   AF-A0A933KQI6-F1
#
_cell.length_a   1.000
_cell.length_b   1.000
_cell.length_c   1.000
_cell.angle_alpha   90.00
_cell.angle_beta   90.00
_cell.angle_gamma   90.00
#
_symmetry.space_group_name_H-M   'P 1'
#
loop_
_entity.id
_entity.type
_entity.pdbx_description
1 polymer ?
#
loop_
_entity_poly.entity_id
_entity_poly.type
_entity_poly.pdbx_seq_one_letter_code
_entity_poly.pdbx_strand_id
1 'polypeptide(L)' 'IRVTPVDSHAPSPHTVLGWSVTDLVKVVKELSDRGVTTLRFTGLDLNQQGIWQSPMGARVAWFADPDGNTLSLTQF' A
#
# COMPACT_ATOMS: atom_id res chain seq x y z
N ILE A 1 12.84 8.82 27.94
CA ILE A 1 12.91 8.09 26.65
C ILE A 1 14.27 8.38 26.04
N ARG A 2 15.02 7.36 25.62
CA ARG A 2 16.29 7.51 24.90
C ARG A 2 16.03 7.14 23.44
N VAL A 3 16.32 8.06 22.52
CA VAL A 3 16.25 7.84 21.07
C VAL A 3 17.68 7.83 20.56
N THR A 4 18.06 6.78 19.85
CA THR A 4 19.36 6.67 19.19
C THR A 4 19.13 6.79 17.68
N PRO A 5 19.68 7.80 16.99
CA PRO A 5 19.58 7.89 15.55
C PRO A 5 20.33 6.73 14.90
N VAL A 6 19.72 6.12 13.89
CA VAL A 6 20.36 5.16 13.00
C VAL A 6 20.67 5.89 11.70
N ASP A 7 21.90 5.76 11.20
CA ASP A 7 22.39 6.53 10.05
C ASP A 7 21.63 6.23 8.74
N SER A 8 21.06 5.03 8.60
CA SER A 8 20.31 4.60 7.41
C SER A 8 19.20 3.61 7.75
N HIS A 9 17.94 3.96 7.53
CA HIS A 9 16.83 2.99 7.48
C HIS A 9 16.71 2.45 6.05
N ALA A 10 16.84 1.13 5.88
CA ALA A 10 16.51 0.45 4.63
C ALA A 10 15.13 -0.19 4.80
N PRO A 11 14.07 0.31 4.15
CA PRO A 11 12.75 -0.26 4.27
C PRO A 11 12.73 -1.70 3.71
N SER A 12 11.97 -2.57 4.38
CA SER A 12 11.82 -3.96 3.96
C SER A 12 11.16 -4.04 2.58
N PRO A 13 11.63 -4.92 1.67
CA PRO A 13 11.00 -5.10 0.35
C PRO A 13 9.63 -5.79 0.42
N HIS A 14 9.20 -6.21 1.60
CA HIS A 14 7.93 -6.89 1.83
C HIS A 14 6.88 -5.94 2.42
N THR A 15 5.59 -6.26 2.20
CA THR A 15 4.49 -5.53 2.85
C THR A 15 4.63 -5.64 4.38
N VAL A 16 4.80 -4.51 5.04
CA VAL A 16 5.05 -4.40 6.48
C VAL A 16 3.76 -4.54 7.27
N LEU A 17 2.64 -4.03 6.72
CA LEU A 17 1.33 -4.07 7.36
C LEU A 17 0.22 -3.98 6.30
N GLY A 18 -0.88 -4.68 6.54
CA GLY A 18 -2.06 -4.65 5.68
C GLY A 18 -3.36 -4.50 6.48
N TRP A 19 -4.32 -3.74 5.95
CA TRP A 19 -5.67 -3.60 6.53
C TRP A 19 -6.73 -4.21 5.62
N SER A 20 -7.74 -4.82 6.23
CA SER A 20 -8.97 -5.22 5.53
C SER A 20 -9.96 -4.06 5.53
N VAL A 21 -10.47 -3.68 4.36
CA VAL A 21 -11.42 -2.57 4.18
C VAL A 21 -12.67 -3.05 3.46
N THR A 22 -13.81 -2.44 3.81
CA THR A 22 -15.12 -2.78 3.23
C THR A 22 -15.31 -2.24 1.82
N ASP A 23 -14.67 -1.13 1.47
CA ASP A 23 -14.69 -0.52 0.13
C ASP A 23 -13.28 -0.02 -0.25
N LEU A 24 -12.55 -0.84 -1.00
CA LEU A 24 -11.17 -0.51 -1.38
C LEU A 24 -11.09 0.69 -2.31
N VAL A 25 -12.03 0.81 -3.25
CA VAL A 25 -12.03 1.89 -4.25
C VAL A 25 -12.20 3.24 -3.57
N LYS A 26 -13.13 3.31 -2.62
CA LYS A 26 -13.35 4.52 -1.82
C LYS A 26 -12.13 4.90 -1.01
N VAL A 27 -11.52 3.96 -0.29
CA VAL A 27 -10.35 4.25 0.56
C VAL A 27 -9.15 4.67 -0.28
N VAL A 28 -8.88 3.99 -1.40
CA VAL A 28 -7.80 4.36 -2.33
C VAL A 28 -8.02 5.78 -2.89
N LYS A 29 -9.27 6.14 -3.22
CA LYS A 29 -9.60 7.50 -3.65
C LYS A 29 -9.33 8.53 -2.54
N GLU A 30 -9.80 8.28 -1.32
CA GLU A 30 -9.57 9.19 -0.19
C GLU A 30 -8.09 9.39 0.12
N LEU A 31 -7.28 8.33 -0.01
CA LEU A 31 -5.82 8.42 0.10
C LEU A 31 -5.20 9.23 -1.04
N SER A 32 -5.67 9.04 -2.27
CA SER A 32 -5.21 9.79 -3.44
C SER A 32 -5.54 11.28 -3.32
N ASP A 33 -6.74 11.62 -2.83
CA ASP A 33 -7.16 13.01 -2.56
C ASP A 33 -6.28 13.68 -1.49
N ARG A 34 -5.63 12.90 -0.62
CA ARG A 34 -4.67 13.34 0.41
C ARG A 34 -3.22 13.32 -0.07
N GLY A 35 -2.97 13.02 -1.35
CA GLY A 35 -1.64 13.01 -1.96
C GLY A 35 -0.88 11.68 -1.84
N VAL A 36 -1.51 10.61 -1.34
CA VAL A 36 -0.88 9.28 -1.29
C VAL A 36 -0.94 8.63 -2.66
N THR A 37 0.22 8.22 -3.19
CA THR A 37 0.31 7.51 -4.47
C THR A 37 0.37 6.01 -4.24
N THR A 38 -0.47 5.26 -4.96
CA THR A 38 -0.42 3.79 -4.96
C THR A 38 0.80 3.28 -5.73
N LEU A 39 1.45 2.26 -5.19
CA LEU A 39 2.56 1.57 -5.84
C LEU A 39 2.06 0.72 -7.01
N ARG A 40 2.87 0.67 -8.07
CA ARG A 40 2.66 -0.20 -9.22
C ARG A 40 3.81 -1.19 -9.32
N PHE A 41 3.49 -2.47 -9.45
CA PHE A 41 4.46 -3.54 -9.58
C PHE A 41 4.44 -4.10 -11.00
N THR A 42 5.62 -4.16 -11.63
CA THR A 42 5.78 -4.80 -12.94
C THR A 42 5.39 -6.27 -12.85
N GLY A 43 4.52 -6.72 -13.75
CA GLY A 43 4.01 -8.10 -13.78
C GLY A 43 2.68 -8.32 -13.04
N LEU A 44 2.15 -7.31 -12.35
CA LEU A 44 0.77 -7.32 -11.85
C LEU A 44 -0.14 -6.48 -12.76
N ASP A 45 -1.32 -7.00 -13.09
CA ASP A 45 -2.35 -6.25 -13.80
C ASP A 45 -3.13 -5.36 -12.82
N LEU A 46 -2.68 -4.11 -12.71
CA LEU A 46 -3.24 -3.10 -11.82
C LEU A 46 -4.10 -2.12 -12.62
N ASN A 47 -5.31 -1.84 -12.14
CA ASN A 47 -6.20 -0.90 -12.79
C ASN A 47 -5.67 0.56 -12.75
N GLN A 48 -6.44 1.51 -13.28
CA GLN A 48 -6.05 2.93 -13.28
C GLN A 48 -5.79 3.51 -11.88
N GLN A 49 -6.46 2.98 -10.86
CA GLN A 49 -6.31 3.39 -9.46
C GLN A 49 -5.22 2.60 -8.71
N GLY A 50 -4.45 1.74 -9.38
CA GLY A 50 -3.41 0.93 -8.74
C GLY A 50 -3.95 -0.23 -7.89
N ILE A 51 -5.19 -0.65 -8.13
CA ILE A 51 -5.79 -1.81 -7.47
C ILE A 51 -5.55 -3.04 -8.33
N TRP A 52 -5.00 -4.08 -7.72
CA TRP A 52 -4.88 -5.41 -8.28
C TRP A 52 -6.07 -6.27 -7.86
N GLN A 53 -6.54 -7.12 -8.76
CA GLN A 53 -7.60 -8.08 -8.47
C GLN A 53 -7.07 -9.51 -8.57
N SER A 54 -7.24 -10.27 -7.51
CA SER A 54 -6.87 -11.69 -7.48
C SER A 54 -7.89 -12.54 -8.24
N PRO A 55 -7.48 -13.71 -8.77
CA PRO A 55 -8.40 -14.66 -9.39
C PRO A 55 -9.52 -15.17 -8.46
N MET A 56 -9.31 -15.07 -7.14
CA MET A 56 -10.27 -15.50 -6.12
C MET A 56 -11.21 -14.38 -5.67
N GLY A 57 -11.15 -13.19 -6.28
CA GLY A 57 -12.07 -12.08 -6.03
C GLY A 57 -11.55 -11.02 -5.05
N ALA A 58 -10.53 -11.33 -4.25
CA ALA A 58 -9.90 -10.35 -3.37
C ALA A 58 -9.23 -9.23 -4.19
N ARG A 59 -9.32 -8.00 -3.70
CA ARG A 59 -8.69 -6.81 -4.30
C ARG A 59 -7.66 -6.23 -3.36
N VAL A 60 -6.53 -5.81 -3.89
CA VAL A 60 -5.41 -5.29 -3.10
C VAL A 60 -4.84 -4.02 -3.72
N ALA A 61 -4.54 -3.03 -2.90
CA ALA A 61 -3.76 -1.85 -3.28
C ALA A 61 -2.57 -1.70 -2.34
N TRP A 62 -1.44 -1.20 -2.86
CA TRP A 62 -0.24 -0.94 -2.07
C TRP A 62 0.14 0.53 -2.13
N PHE A 63 0.75 1.04 -1.06
CA PHE A 63 1.28 2.39 -0.99
C PHE A 63 2.48 2.44 -0.03
N ALA A 64 3.31 3.46 -0.14
CA ALA A 64 4.43 3.68 0.77
C ALA A 64 4.06 4.66 1.87
N ASP A 65 4.55 4.43 3.10
CA ASP A 65 4.56 5.45 4.15
C ASP A 65 5.75 6.42 3.96
N PRO A 66 5.85 7.50 4.76
CA PRO A 66 6.96 8.45 4.68
C PRO A 66 8.35 7.84 4.93
N ASP A 67 8.41 6.68 5.61
CA ASP A 67 9.65 5.97 5.92
C ASP A 67 10.01 4.95 4.80
N GLY A 68 9.17 4.83 3.77
CA GLY A 68 9.37 3.94 2.63
C GLY A 68 8.87 2.50 2.85
N ASN A 69 8.15 2.23 3.94
CA ASN A 69 7.54 0.93 4.17
C ASN A 69 6.38 0.68 3.22
N THR A 70 6.34 -0.50 2.62
CA THR A 70 5.20 -0.92 1.79
C THR A 70 4.03 -1.34 2.69
N LEU A 71 2.90 -0.68 2.53
CA LEU A 71 1.64 -0.95 3.21
C LEU A 71 0.59 -1.45 2.21
N SER A 72 -0.39 -2.22 2.67
CA SER A 72 -1.47 -2.73 1.82
C SER A 72 -2.88 -2.49 2.35
N LEU A 73 -3.82 -2.36 1.43
CA LEU A 73 -5.26 -2.40 1.69
C LEU A 73 -5.85 -3.56 0.92
N THR A 74 -6.64 -4.39 1.59
CA THR A 74 -7.26 -5.58 1.00
C THR A 74 -8.77 -5.52 1.20
N GLN A 75 -9.53 -5.89 0.18
CA GLN A 75 -10.97 -6.17 0.25
C GLN A 75 -11.20 -7.60 -0.20
N PHE A 76 -11.97 -8.37 0.58
CA PHE A 76 -12.32 -9.76 0.29
C PHE A 76 -13.71 -9.87 -0.32
#